data_AF-A0A2M6GFU3-F1
#
_entry.id   AF-A0A2M6GFU3-F1
#
_cell.length_a   1.000
_cell.length_b   1.000
_cell.length_c   1.000
_cell.angle_alpha   90.00
_cell.angle_beta   90.00
_cell.angle_gamma   90.00
#
_symmetry.space_group_name_H-M   'P 1'
#
loop_
_entity.id
_entity.type
_entity.pdbx_description
1 polymer ?
#
loop_
_entity_poly.entity_id
_entity_poly.type
_entity_poly.pdbx_seq_one_letter_code
_entity_poly.pdbx_strand_id
1 'polypeptide(L)' 'MAKEKERIQKTVNIQNRRASYEYQFLIKYTAGIMLTGTEIKAIREGNVNLGDGFCTFLNGELYLNQVNIAKFTEGTY' A
#
# COMPACT_ATOMS: atom_id res chain seq x y z
N MET A 1 -34.83 8.40 1.77
CA MET A 1 -33.43 8.87 1.72
C MET A 1 -32.54 7.65 1.75
N ALA A 2 -32.22 7.08 0.58
CA ALA A 2 -31.45 5.85 0.47
C ALA A 2 -29.96 6.18 0.36
N LYS A 3 -29.16 5.60 1.27
CA LYS A 3 -27.72 5.79 1.42
C LYS A 3 -26.98 5.67 0.08
N GLU A 4 -26.23 6.71 -0.23
CA GLU A 4 -25.25 6.74 -1.31
C GLU A 4 -24.19 5.67 -1.01
N LYS A 5 -24.19 4.57 -1.78
CA LYS A 5 -23.10 3.59 -1.77
C LYS A 5 -21.86 4.31 -2.29
N GLU A 6 -20.97 4.68 -1.37
CA GLU A 6 -19.67 5.27 -1.67
C GLU A 6 -18.98 4.46 -2.76
N ARG A 7 -18.69 5.14 -3.86
CA ARG A 7 -18.02 4.58 -5.02
C ARG A 7 -16.63 4.14 -4.56
N ILE A 8 -16.37 2.83 -4.58
CA ILE A 8 -15.02 2.25 -4.43
C ILE A 8 -14.08 3.11 -5.27
N GLN A 9 -13.19 3.83 -4.60
CA GLN A 9 -12.41 4.88 -5.22
C GLN A 9 -11.49 4.22 -6.26
N LYS A 10 -11.76 4.52 -7.54
CA LYS A 10 -11.20 3.80 -8.70
C LYS A 10 -9.67 3.94 -8.81
N THR A 11 -9.10 4.90 -8.08
CA THR A 11 -7.68 5.22 -8.11
C THR A 11 -7.22 5.43 -6.67
N VAL A 12 -6.59 4.39 -6.09
CA VAL A 12 -5.92 4.51 -4.80
C VAL A 12 -4.48 4.89 -5.05
N ASN A 13 -4.07 6.03 -4.50
CA ASN A 13 -2.70 6.50 -4.55
C ASN A 13 -2.19 6.69 -3.12
N ILE A 14 -1.55 5.65 -2.58
CA ILE A 14 -0.91 5.71 -1.26
C ILE A 14 0.53 6.17 -1.48
N GLN A 15 0.89 7.29 -0.87
CA GLN A 15 2.22 7.89 -1.00
C GLN A 15 2.85 8.05 0.37
N ASN A 16 4.11 7.61 0.52
CA ASN A 16 4.89 7.93 1.71
C ASN A 16 5.41 9.37 1.60
N ARG A 17 4.65 10.33 2.17
CA ARG A 17 5.03 11.75 2.18
C ARG A 17 6.31 12.01 2.98
N ARG A 18 6.57 11.19 4.00
CA ARG A 18 7.76 11.31 4.86
C ARG A 18 9.04 11.04 4.07
N ALA A 19 9.02 10.01 3.22
CA ALA A 19 10.16 9.68 2.37
C ALA A 19 10.57 10.85 1.45
N SER A 20 9.60 11.57 0.89
CA SER A 20 9.86 12.73 0.03
C SER A 20 10.39 13.96 0.77
N TYR A 21 10.19 14.03 2.09
CA TYR A 21 10.66 15.14 2.92
C TYR A 21 12.05 14.89 3.49
N GLU A 22 12.32 13.65 3.95
CA GLU A 22 13.57 13.28 4.59
C GLU A 22 14.67 12.88 3.60
N TYR A 23 14.31 12.42 2.40
CA TYR A 23 15.26 11.87 1.43
C TYR A 23 15.14 12.53 0.06
N GLN A 24 16.27 12.55 -0.67
CA GLN A 24 16.31 12.93 -2.08
C GLN A 24 16.33 11.67 -2.95
N PHE A 25 15.34 11.54 -3.84
CA PHE A 25 15.29 10.42 -4.78
C PHE A 25 16.26 10.67 -5.95
N LEU A 26 17.31 9.85 -6.03
CA LEU A 26 18.25 9.86 -7.17
C LEU A 26 17.69 9.08 -8.36
N ILE A 27 17.12 7.91 -8.09
CA ILE A 27 16.57 7.00 -9.09
C ILE A 27 15.24 6.44 -8.56
N LYS A 28 14.26 6.29 -9.45
CA LYS A 28 12.96 5.67 -9.15
C LYS A 28 12.84 4.37 -9.92
N TYR A 29 12.47 3.31 -9.21
CA TYR A 29 12.17 2.01 -9.79
C TYR A 29 10.67 1.74 -9.71
N THR A 30 10.14 1.05 -10.70
CA THR A 30 8.75 0.54 -10.70
C THR A 30 8.79 -0.97 -10.51
N ALA A 31 8.06 -1.47 -9.53
CA ALA A 31 7.96 -2.89 -9.22
C ALA A 31 6.49 -3.28 -8.98
N GLY A 32 6.19 -4.56 -9.14
CA GLY A 32 4.92 -5.16 -8.73
C GLY A 32 5.10 -5.90 -7.41
N ILE A 33 4.11 -5.79 -6.52
CA ILE A 33 4.07 -6.53 -5.26
C ILE A 33 3.00 -7.60 -5.38
N MET A 34 3.31 -8.82 -4.92
CA MET A 34 2.32 -9.89 -4.81
C MET A 34 1.49 -9.67 -3.55
N LEU A 35 0.17 -9.59 -3.71
CA LEU A 35 -0.77 -9.35 -2.62
C LEU A 35 -1.87 -10.39 -2.62
N THR A 36 -2.44 -10.62 -1.45
CA THR A 36 -3.61 -11.48 -1.26
C THR A 36 -4.91 -10.72 -1.51
N GLY A 37 -6.00 -11.44 -1.80
CA GLY A 37 -7.29 -10.84 -2.16
C GLY A 37 -7.89 -9.93 -1.07
N THR A 38 -7.59 -10.20 0.20
CA THR A 38 -8.02 -9.38 1.35
C THR A 38 -7.20 -8.08 1.45
N GLU A 39 -5.90 -8.14 1.19
CA GLU A 39 -5.02 -6.96 1.17
C GLU A 39 -5.40 -6.00 0.04
N ILE A 40 -5.81 -6.52 -1.12
CA ILE A 40 -6.31 -5.69 -2.24
C ILE A 40 -7.52 -4.85 -1.80
N LYS A 41 -8.43 -5.43 -1.00
CA LYS A 41 -9.60 -4.72 -0.47
C LYS A 41 -9.18 -3.64 0.55
N ALA A 42 -8.28 -3.96 1.48
CA ALA A 42 -7.79 -3.00 2.47
C ALA A 42 -7.04 -1.82 1.81
N ILE A 43 -6.23 -2.08 0.80
CA ILE A 43 -5.55 -1.06 0.00
C ILE A 43 -6.58 -0.17 -0.69
N ARG A 44 -7.64 -0.74 -1.27
CA ARG A 44 -8.71 0.04 -1.94
C ARG A 44 -9.44 1.00 -1.00
N GLU A 45 -9.46 0.70 0.30
CA GLU A 45 -9.99 1.58 1.34
C GLU A 45 -8.98 2.61 1.84
N GLY A 46 -7.73 2.56 1.37
CA GLY A 46 -6.65 3.44 1.82
C GLY A 46 -6.05 3.07 3.18
N ASN A 47 -6.38 1.89 3.71
CA ASN A 47 -5.95 1.45 5.04
C ASN A 47 -4.55 0.82 5.02
N VAL A 48 -3.55 1.61 4.62
CA VAL A 48 -2.15 1.18 4.50
C VAL A 48 -1.21 2.22 5.10
N ASN A 49 -0.25 1.76 5.90
CA ASN A 49 0.82 2.59 6.41
C ASN A 49 2.16 2.16 5.82
N LEU A 50 2.76 3.06 5.02
CA LEU A 50 4.09 2.93 4.42
C LEU A 50 5.17 3.72 5.17
N GLY A 51 4.85 4.35 6.30
CA GLY A 51 5.68 5.37 6.95
C GLY A 51 7.12 4.94 7.21
N ASP A 52 7.31 3.78 7.83
CA ASP A 52 8.62 3.25 8.22
C ASP A 52 9.09 2.08 7.33
N GLY A 53 8.38 1.86 6.22
CA GLY A 53 8.67 0.78 5.29
C GLY A 53 9.90 1.06 4.43
N PHE A 54 10.74 0.05 4.21
CA PHE A 54 11.91 0.14 3.34
C PHE A 54 11.99 -1.06 2.39
N CYS A 55 12.65 -0.87 1.26
CA CYS A 55 12.88 -1.94 0.31
C CYS A 55 14.29 -2.51 0.44
N THR A 56 14.43 -3.83 0.39
CA THR A 56 15.72 -4.53 0.42
C THR A 56 15.89 -5.36 -0.84
N PHE A 57 17.05 -5.26 -1.47
CA PHE A 57 17.42 -6.15 -2.55
C PHE A 57 18.05 -7.40 -1.97
N LEU A 58 17.43 -8.55 -2.18
CA LEU A 58 17.94 -9.84 -1.73
C LEU A 58 17.91 -10.82 -2.92
N ASN A 59 19.05 -11.38 -3.29
CA ASN A 59 19.16 -12.42 -4.32
C ASN A 59 18.54 -12.05 -5.69
N GLY A 60 18.57 -10.77 -6.06
CA GLY A 60 17.97 -10.28 -7.32
C GLY A 60 16.48 -9.95 -7.23
N GLU A 61 15.87 -10.09 -6.06
CA GLU A 61 14.48 -9.75 -5.79
C GLU A 61 14.37 -8.53 -4.89
N LEU A 62 13.25 -7.80 -5.00
CA LEU A 62 12.96 -6.63 -4.19
C LEU A 62 11.92 -6.98 -3.13
N TYR A 63 12.33 -6.90 -1.87
CA TYR A 63 11.47 -7.14 -0.72
C TYR A 63 11.03 -5.83 -0.10
N LEU A 64 9.74 -5.70 0.19
CA LEU A 64 9.19 -4.57 0.92
C LEU A 64 9.02 -4.97 2.39
N ASN A 65 9.83 -4.38 3.26
CA ASN A 65 9.86 -4.67 4.68
C ASN A 65 9.22 -3.54 5.48
N GLN A 66 8.70 -3.87 6.67
CA GLN A 66 8.22 -2.91 7.66
C GLN A 66 7.04 -2.04 7.19
N VAL A 67 6.24 -2.59 6.28
CA VAL A 67 4.98 -2.02 5.82
C VAL A 67 3.82 -2.71 6.54
N ASN A 68 2.86 -1.91 7.00
CA ASN A 68 1.66 -2.43 7.66
C ASN A 68 0.43 -2.18 6.78
N ILE A 69 -0.24 -3.26 6.38
CA ILE A 69 -1.53 -3.23 5.70
C ILE A 69 -2.57 -3.63 6.74
N ALA A 70 -3.55 -2.76 7.00
CA ALA A 70 -4.59 -3.09 7.96
C ALA A 70 -5.39 -4.31 7.44
N LYS A 71 -5.76 -5.22 8.35
CA LYS A 71 -6.62 -6.34 7.98
C LYS A 71 -8.00 -5.81 7.59
N PHE A 72 -8.49 -6.26 6.45
CA PHE A 72 -9.85 -5.96 6.00
C PHE A 72 -10.87 -6.59 6.98
N THR A 73 -11.65 -5.76 7.65
CA THR A 73 -12.56 -6.15 8.75
C THR A 73 -13.78 -6.95 8.31
N GLU A 74 -14.22 -6.84 7.05
CA GLU A 74 -15.34 -7.64 6.52
C GLU A 74 -14.91 -8.97 5.84
N GLY A 75 -13.72 -9.48 6.16
CA GLY A 75 -13.25 -10.79 5.71
C GLY A 75 -13.42 -11.85 6.80
N THR A 76 -14.54 -12.58 6.78
CA THR A 76 -14.60 -13.91 7.43
C THR A 76 -13.98 -14.94 6.47
N TYR A 77 -13.26 -15.93 7.04
CA TYR A 77 -12.45 -16.98 6.38
C TYR A 77 -12.93 -17.46 5.00
#